data_AF-A0A3A9G6T3-F1
#
_entry.id   AF-A0A3A9G6T3-F1
#
_cell.length_a   1.000
_cell.length_b   1.000
_cell.length_c   1.000
_cell.angle_alpha   90.00
_cell.angle_beta   90.00
_cell.angle_gamma   90.00
#
_symmetry.space_group_name_H-M   'P 1'
#
loop_
_entity.id
_entity.type
_entity.pdbx_description
1 polymer ?
#
loop_
_entity_poly.entity_id
_entity_poly.type
_entity_poly.pdbx_seq_one_letter_code
_entity_poly.pdbx_strand_id
1 'polypeptide(L)' 'MANIQDCPGFEPLGEDVKAARKKRRLSRQEAAEMVDISTVYFINIENNHIMGN' A
#
# COMPACT_ATOMS: atom_id res chain seq x y z
N MET A 1 0.06 24.78 12.85
CA MET A 1 -0.61 23.79 11.96
C MET A 1 0.30 23.64 10.77
N ALA A 2 0.80 22.44 10.47
CA ALA A 2 1.60 22.22 9.26
C ALA A 2 0.73 22.51 8.03
N ASN A 3 1.26 23.14 6.98
CA ASN A 3 0.48 23.30 5.75
C ASN A 3 0.20 21.91 5.18
N ILE A 4 -0.96 21.71 4.56
CA ILE A 4 -1.29 20.44 3.88
C ILE A 4 -0.25 20.08 2.80
N GLN A 5 0.46 21.09 2.29
CA GLN A 5 1.57 20.98 1.33
C GLN A 5 2.86 20.42 1.94
N ASP A 6 3.01 20.51 3.27
CA ASP A 6 4.13 19.96 4.03
C ASP A 6 3.86 18.52 4.50
N CYS A 7 2.64 18.02 4.32
CA CYS A 7 2.34 16.62 4.51
C CYS A 7 2.75 15.91 3.21
N PRO A 8 3.88 15.18 3.18
CA PRO A 8 4.18 14.35 2.02
C PRO A 8 2.95 13.47 1.80
N GLY A 9 2.40 13.51 0.58
CA GLY A 9 1.37 12.56 0.21
C GLY A 9 1.85 11.17 0.58
N PHE A 10 0.91 10.24 0.78
CA PHE A 10 1.24 8.82 0.98
C PHE A 10 1.95 8.19 -0.24
N GLU A 11 2.47 8.97 -1.17
CA GLU A 11 3.38 8.58 -2.23
C GLU A 11 4.79 8.85 -1.72
N PRO A 12 5.50 7.82 -1.22
CA PRO A 12 5.62 6.51 -1.88
C PRO A 12 5.13 5.30 -1.06
N LEU A 13 4.27 5.45 -0.06
CA LEU A 13 3.79 4.36 0.82
C LEU A 13 3.39 3.11 0.03
N GLY A 14 2.62 3.26 -1.05
CA GLY A 14 2.21 2.12 -1.88
C GLY A 14 3.40 1.31 -2.41
N GLU A 15 4.44 1.99 -2.90
CA GLU A 15 5.66 1.36 -3.38
C GLU A 15 6.52 0.80 -2.22
N ASP A 16 6.58 1.48 -1.08
CA ASP A 16 7.29 0.99 0.11
C ASP A 16 6.64 -0.28 0.68
N VAL A 17 5.31 -0.32 0.78
CA VAL A 17 4.52 -1.49 1.19
C VAL A 17 4.76 -2.66 0.24
N LYS A 18 4.76 -2.38 -1.08
CA LYS A 18 5.03 -3.37 -2.13
C LYS A 18 6.45 -3.91 -2.08
N ALA A 19 7.43 -3.04 -1.86
CA ALA A 19 8.84 -3.43 -1.69
C ALA A 19 9.02 -4.28 -0.43
N ALA A 20 8.43 -3.89 0.70
CA ALA A 20 8.48 -4.62 1.96
C ALA A 20 7.84 -6.02 1.84
N ARG A 21 6.66 -6.12 1.22
CA ARG A 21 5.99 -7.41 0.99
C ARG A 21 6.85 -8.34 0.13
N LYS A 22 7.39 -7.85 -0.99
CA LYS A 22 8.29 -8.62 -1.86
C LYS A 22 9.56 -9.07 -1.14
N LYS A 23 10.17 -8.19 -0.34
CA LYS A 23 11.37 -8.50 0.46
C LYS A 23 11.11 -9.63 1.47
N ARG A 24 9.90 -9.67 2.04
CA ARG A 24 9.43 -10.74 2.94
C ARG A 24 8.91 -11.98 2.23
N ARG A 25 8.88 -12.00 0.88
CA ARG A 25 8.39 -13.10 0.04
C ARG A 25 6.93 -13.49 0.32
N LEU A 26 6.11 -12.50 0.65
CA LEU A 26 4.70 -12.70 0.94
C LEU A 26 3.84 -12.47 -0.31
N SER A 27 2.81 -13.30 -0.48
CA SER A 27 1.70 -13.00 -1.37
C SER A 27 0.89 -11.80 -0.85
N ARG A 28 0.09 -11.19 -1.71
CA ARG A 28 -0.79 -10.08 -1.30
C ARG A 28 -1.87 -10.54 -0.33
N GLN A 29 -2.34 -11.77 -0.49
CA GLN A 29 -3.33 -12.36 0.40
C GLN A 29 -2.76 -12.54 1.81
N GLU A 30 -1.59 -13.18 1.94
CA GLU A 30 -0.93 -13.35 3.26
C GLU A 30 -0.68 -12.00 3.94
N ALA A 31 -0.24 -10.99 3.18
CA ALA A 31 0.01 -9.66 3.72
C ALA A 31 -1.28 -8.94 4.16
N ALA A 32 -2.38 -9.11 3.42
CA ALA A 32 -3.68 -8.54 3.76
C ALA A 32 -4.29 -9.22 4.99
N GLU A 33 -4.18 -10.56 5.10
CA GLU A 33 -4.62 -11.34 6.27
C GLU A 33 -3.87 -10.93 7.54
N MET A 34 -2.55 -10.69 7.45
CA MET A 34 -1.74 -10.25 8.61
C MET A 34 -2.18 -8.92 9.23
N VAL A 35 -2.83 -8.05 8.45
CA VAL A 35 -3.27 -6.71 8.90
C VAL A 35 -4.80 -6.60 8.93
N ASP A 36 -5.51 -7.72 8.79
CA ASP A 36 -6.98 -7.83 8.82
C ASP A 36 -7.70 -6.87 7.86
N ILE A 37 -7.23 -6.81 6.61
CA ILE A 37 -7.90 -6.05 5.54
C ILE A 37 -8.18 -6.92 4.32
N SER A 38 -9.09 -6.47 3.45
CA SER A 38 -9.37 -7.19 2.21
C SER A 38 -8.16 -7.14 1.26
N THR A 39 -7.91 -8.24 0.55
CA THR A 39 -6.85 -8.32 -0.45
C THR A 39 -7.01 -7.26 -1.55
N VAL A 40 -8.24 -6.92 -1.92
CA VAL A 40 -8.55 -5.86 -2.90
C VAL A 40 -8.10 -4.50 -2.39
N TYR A 41 -8.38 -4.19 -1.12
CA TYR A 41 -7.94 -2.94 -0.52
C TYR A 41 -6.40 -2.88 -0.39
N PHE A 42 -5.76 -4.00 -0.03
CA PHE A 42 -4.30 -4.12 -0.02
C PHE A 42 -3.67 -3.87 -1.40
N ILE A 43 -4.28 -4.42 -2.47
CA ILE A 43 -3.85 -4.15 -3.87
C ILE A 43 -3.96 -2.65 -4.19
N ASN A 44 -5.05 -2.02 -3.78
CA ASN A 44 -5.26 -0.60 -4.05
C ASN A 44 -4.23 0.27 -3.32
N ILE A 45 -3.81 -0.12 -2.11
CA ILE A 45 -2.71 0.55 -1.39
C ILE A 45 -1.40 0.42 -2.18
N GLU A 46 -1.02 -0.79 -2.62
CA GLU A 46 0.23 -0.99 -3.38
C GLU A 46 0.26 -0.27 -4.74
N ASN A 47 -0.91 -0.06 -5.34
CA ASN A 47 -1.04 0.48 -6.69
C ASN A 47 -1.55 1.93 -6.70
N ASN A 48 -1.55 2.65 -5.57
CA ASN A 48 -2.04 4.04 -5.46
C ASN A 48 -3.45 4.24 -6.08
N HIS A 49 -4.37 3.32 -5.83
CA HIS A 49 -5.74 3.36 -6.37
C HIS A 49 -5.83 3.35 -7.91
N ILE A 50 -4.79 2.86 -8.62
CA ILE A 50 -4.90 2.59 -10.05
C ILE A 50 -5.77 1.34 -10.22
N MET A 51 -7.09 1.54 -10.28
CA MET A 51 -8.04 0.57 -10.80
C MET A 51 -7.68 0.38 -12.28
N GLY A 52 -7.27 -0.83 -12.67
CA GLY A 52 -7.01 -1.13 -14.08
C GLY A 52 -8.27 -0.85 -14.90
N ASN A 53 -8.10 -0.16 -16.04
CA ASN A 53 -9.09 -0.11 -17.11
C ASN A 53 -9.36 -1.52 -17.67
#